data_AF-A0A9E2BHY3-F1
#
_entry.id   AF-A0A9E2BHY3-F1
#
_cell.length_a   1.000
_cell.length_b   1.000
_cell.length_c   1.000
_cell.angle_alpha   90.00
_cell.angle_beta   90.00
_cell.angle_gamma   90.00
#
_symmetry.space_group_name_H-M   'P 1'
#
loop_
_entity.id
_entity.type
_entity.pdbx_description
1 polymer ?
#
loop_
_entity_poly.entity_id
_entity_poly.type
_entity_poly.pdbx_seq_one_letter_code
_entity_poly.pdbx_strand_id
1 'polypeptide(L)' 'MMALVMEKVNRYQKRLIERLSKEERKMYLERVTDDKANGFYERDLLTTLGPIEDLRVPLNQKWRILSYPSPSRRRA' A
#
# COMPACT_ATOMS: atom_id res chain seq x y z
N MET A 1 6.27 -27.04 -5.95
CA MET A 1 7.41 -26.25 -5.44
C MET A 1 7.34 -24.77 -5.87
N MET A 2 7.24 -24.46 -7.18
CA MET A 2 7.21 -23.07 -7.66
C MET A 2 6.02 -22.24 -7.15
N ALA A 3 4.82 -22.81 -7.05
CA ALA A 3 3.64 -22.10 -6.54
C ALA A 3 3.82 -21.58 -5.09
N LEU A 4 4.43 -22.39 -4.23
CA LEU A 4 4.73 -22.02 -2.84
C LEU A 4 5.73 -20.87 -2.75
N VAL A 5 6.74 -20.86 -3.63
CA VAL A 5 7.72 -19.77 -3.71
C VAL A 5 7.02 -18.48 -4.11
N MET A 6 6.18 -18.52 -5.16
CA MET A 6 5.44 -17.36 -5.64
C MET A 6 4.50 -16.78 -4.57
N GLU A 7 3.77 -17.63 -3.86
CA GLU A 7 2.89 -17.21 -2.76
C GLU A 7 3.70 -16.52 -1.64
N LYS A 8 4.87 -17.06 -1.28
CA LYS A 8 5.75 -16.45 -0.27
C LYS A 8 6.32 -15.10 -0.73
N VAL A 9 6.70 -14.98 -2.01
CA VAL A 9 7.16 -13.72 -2.60
C VAL A 9 6.03 -12.70 -2.60
N ASN A 10 4.81 -13.09 -3.00
CA ASN A 10 3.66 -12.19 -3.05
C ASN A 10 3.28 -11.67 -1.65
N ARG A 11 3.33 -12.53 -0.62
CA ARG A 11 3.20 -12.10 0.79
C ARG A 11 4.28 -11.13 1.23
N TYR A 12 5.52 -11.35 0.80
CA TYR A 12 6.63 -10.44 1.12
C TYR A 12 6.41 -9.08 0.45
N GLN A 13 5.99 -9.07 -0.81
CA GLN A 13 5.65 -7.87 -1.56
C GLN A 13 4.54 -7.08 -0.88
N LYS A 14 3.44 -7.73 -0.45
CA LYS A 14 2.37 -7.08 0.32
C LYS A 14 2.93 -6.34 1.53
N ARG A 15 3.68 -7.05 2.39
CA ARG A 15 4.26 -6.46 3.61
C ARG A 15 5.22 -5.31 3.31
N LEU A 16 6.01 -5.42 2.25
CA LEU A 16 6.93 -4.37 1.83
C LEU A 16 6.16 -3.11 1.43
N ILE A 17 5.12 -3.24 0.59
CA ILE A 17 4.30 -2.12 0.14
C ILE A 17 3.60 -1.44 1.32
N GLU A 18 3.00 -2.21 2.23
CA GLU A 18 2.34 -1.66 3.43
C GLU A 18 3.32 -0.91 4.32
N ARG A 19 4.55 -1.42 4.48
CA ARG A 19 5.58 -0.77 5.28
C ARG A 19 6.06 0.52 4.61
N LEU A 20 6.39 0.47 3.32
CA LEU A 20 6.83 1.65 2.57
C LEU A 20 5.76 2.75 2.60
N SER A 21 4.49 2.39 2.37
CA SER A 21 3.39 3.36 2.41
C SER A 21 3.24 4.02 3.78
N LYS A 22 3.48 3.28 4.87
CA LYS A 22 3.44 3.85 6.24
C LYS A 22 4.58 4.83 6.47
N GLU A 23 5.78 4.52 6.00
CA GLU A 23 6.94 5.42 6.10
C GLU A 23 6.74 6.68 5.23
N GLU A 24 6.23 6.52 4.01
CA GLU A 24 5.86 7.66 3.14
C GLU A 24 4.84 8.57 3.84
N ARG A 25 3.82 7.99 4.49
CA ARG A 25 2.87 8.76 5.30
C ARG A 25 3.56 9.49 6.44
N LYS A 26 4.45 8.83 7.18
CA LYS A 26 5.18 9.46 8.27
C LYS A 26 5.99 10.65 7.78
N MET A 27 6.76 10.48 6.71
CA MET A 27 7.56 11.55 6.09
C MET A 27 6.68 12.71 5.59
N TYR A 28 5.49 12.42 5.06
CA TYR A 28 4.56 13.46 4.65
C TYR A 28 4.02 14.26 5.85
N LEU A 29 3.62 13.58 6.93
CA LEU A 29 3.10 14.23 8.13
C LEU A 29 4.16 15.02 8.90
N GLU A 30 5.43 14.63 8.79
CA GLU A 30 6.56 15.44 9.28
C GLU A 30 6.69 16.76 8.51
N ARG A 31 6.30 16.79 7.23
CA ARG A 31 6.36 18.00 6.38
C ARG A 31 5.08 18.84 6.42
N VAL A 32 3.93 18.20 6.65
CA VAL A 32 2.61 18.84 6.60
C VAL A 32 1.97 18.77 7.98
N THR A 33 2.05 19.87 8.73
CA THR A 33 1.55 19.96 10.12
C THR A 33 0.04 20.11 10.23
N ASP A 34 -0.65 20.49 9.15
CA ASP A 34 -2.11 20.63 9.06
C ASP A 34 -2.80 19.39 8.44
N ASP A 35 -2.18 18.22 8.58
CA ASP A 35 -2.77 16.94 8.20
C ASP A 35 -2.45 15.91 9.29
N LYS A 36 -3.27 14.87 9.40
CA LYS A 36 -3.10 13.83 10.42
C LYS A 36 -3.25 12.46 9.80
N ALA A 37 -2.61 11.45 10.39
CA ALA A 37 -2.86 10.07 10.01
C ALA A 37 -4.32 9.72 10.32
N ASN A 38 -5.02 9.09 9.36
CA ASN A 38 -6.42 8.71 9.52
C ASN A 38 -6.67 7.26 9.06
N GLY A 39 -6.29 6.29 9.88
CA GLY A 39 -6.60 4.88 9.58
C GLY A 39 -5.94 4.34 8.31
N PHE A 40 -6.62 3.39 7.67
CA PHE A 40 -6.20 2.67 6.48
C PHE A 40 -7.44 2.37 5.63
N TYR A 41 -7.27 2.29 4.31
CA TYR A 41 -8.25 1.65 3.44
C TYR A 41 -7.67 0.36 2.88
N GLU A 42 -8.56 -0.57 2.54
CA GLU A 42 -8.21 -1.83 1.92
C GLU A 42 -8.47 -1.76 0.42
N ARG A 43 -7.60 -2.41 -0.35
CA ARG A 43 -7.76 -2.56 -1.80
C ARG A 43 -7.00 -3.78 -2.28
N ASP A 44 -7.45 -4.32 -3.40
CA ASP A 44 -6.68 -5.32 -4.12
C ASP A 44 -5.74 -4.64 -5.12
N LEU A 45 -4.61 -5.29 -5.38
CA LEU A 45 -3.63 -4.84 -6.35
C LEU A 45 -3.23 -6.00 -7.26
N LEU A 46 -3.52 -5.88 -8.54
CA LEU A 46 -3.02 -6.80 -9.54
C LEU A 46 -1.55 -6.51 -9.83
N THR A 47 -0.67 -7.47 -9.54
CA THR A 47 0.76 -7.39 -9.84
C THR A 47 1.15 -8.45 -10.88
N THR A 48 2.34 -8.32 -11.45
CA THR A 48 2.91 -9.34 -12.35
C THR A 48 3.15 -10.69 -11.66
N LEU A 49 3.19 -10.72 -10.33
CA LEU A 49 3.39 -11.93 -9.52
C LEU A 49 2.07 -12.54 -9.03
N GLY A 50 0.94 -11.93 -9.37
CA GLY A 50 -0.40 -12.31 -8.93
C GLY A 50 -1.13 -11.20 -8.19
N PRO A 51 -2.40 -11.43 -7.81
CA PRO A 51 -3.16 -10.48 -7.02
C PRO A 51 -2.61 -10.38 -5.59
N ILE A 52 -2.54 -9.16 -5.07
CA ILE A 52 -2.38 -8.89 -3.64
C ILE A 52 -3.75 -8.46 -3.14
N GLU A 53 -4.36 -9.30 -2.31
CA GLU A 53 -5.65 -9.04 -1.68
C GLU A 53 -5.47 -8.32 -0.35
N ASP A 54 -6.48 -7.55 0.06
CA ASP A 54 -6.56 -6.86 1.35
C ASP A 54 -5.33 -5.98 1.66
N LEU A 55 -4.78 -5.28 0.65
CA LEU A 55 -3.64 -4.40 0.85
C LEU A 55 -4.07 -3.18 1.68
N ARG A 56 -3.48 -3.01 2.86
CA ARG A 56 -3.80 -1.88 3.75
C ARG A 56 -2.98 -0.66 3.38
N VAL A 57 -3.62 0.29 2.70
CA VAL A 57 -2.98 1.54 2.30
C VAL A 57 -3.30 2.64 3.34
N PRO A 58 -2.28 3.33 3.87
CA PRO A 58 -2.47 4.39 4.85
C PRO A 58 -3.28 5.56 4.29
N LEU A 59 -4.20 6.07 5.11
CA LEU A 59 -4.95 7.28 4.81
C LEU A 59 -4.49 8.44 5.69
N ASN A 60 -4.69 9.65 5.18
CA ASN A 60 -4.59 10.90 5.90
C ASN A 60 -5.98 11.49 6.13
N GLN A 61 -6.09 12.43 7.08
CA GLN A 61 -7.35 13.07 7.46
C GLN A 61 -7.96 13.83 6.28
N LYS A 62 -7.14 14.42 5.41
CA LYS A 62 -7.58 15.04 4.15
C LYS A 62 -7.84 14.04 3.02
N TRP A 63 -7.93 12.74 3.32
CA TRP A 63 -8.16 11.64 2.36
C TRP A 63 -7.16 11.61 1.19
N ARG A 64 -5.99 12.22 1.36
CA ARG A 64 -4.92 12.18 0.35
C ARG A 64 -4.23 10.82 0.38
N ILE A 65 -4.23 10.17 -0.78
CA ILE A 65 -3.48 8.93 -1.04
C ILE A 65 -2.04 9.34 -1.33
N LEU A 66 -1.10 8.94 -0.48
CA LEU A 66 0.32 9.27 -0.66
C LEU A 66 1.07 8.30 -1.56
N SER A 67 0.52 7.12 -1.81
CA SER A 67 1.21 6.07 -2.55
C SER A 67 1.33 6.44 -4.04
N TYR A 68 2.53 6.79 -4.50
CA TYR A 68 2.89 6.82 -5.92
C TYR A 68 3.77 5.61 -6.28
N PRO A 69 3.58 4.95 -7.45
CA PRO A 69 2.55 5.23 -8.45
C PRO A 69 1.23 4.68 -7.97
N SER A 70 0.25 5.57 -7.76
CA SER A 70 -1.13 5.18 -7.52
C SER A 70 -1.62 4.55 -8.82
N PRO A 71 -1.77 3.21 -8.91
CA PRO A 71 -2.37 2.56 -10.05
C PRO A 71 -3.89 2.64 -9.84
N SER A 72 -4.43 3.83 -9.53
CA SER A 72 -5.84 4.11 -9.20
C SER A 72 -6.83 3.66 -10.29
N ARG A 73 -6.33 3.03 -11.36
CA ARG A 73 -7.09 2.47 -12.48
C ARG A 73 -6.71 1.03 -12.87
N ARG A 74 -5.70 0.39 -12.26
CA ARG A 74 -5.48 -1.06 -12.45
C ARG A 74 -6.16 -1.81 -11.31
N ARG A 75 -7.47 -1.99 -11.46
CA ARG A 75 -8.20 -2.99 -10.68
C ARG A 75 -7.80 -4.37 -11.20
N ALA A 76 -7.78 -5.36 -10.31
CA ALA A 76 -7.92 -6.74 -10.74
C ALA A 76 -9.27 -6.91 -11.44
#